data_AF-A0A958LUY3-F1
#
_entry.id   AF-A0A958LUY3-F1
#
_cell.length_a   1.000
_cell.length_b   1.000
_cell.length_c   1.000
_cell.angle_alpha   90.00
_cell.angle_beta   90.00
_cell.angle_gamma   90.00
#
_symmetry.space_group_name_H-M   'P 1'
#
loop_
_entity.id
_entity.type
_entity.pdbx_description
1 polymer ?
#
loop_
_entity_poly.entity_id
_entity_poly.type
_entity_poly.pdbx_seq_one_letter_code
_entity_poly.pdbx_strand_id
1 'polypeptide(L)'
;QFLSKGTIDEKAYQEQMDYIDHEEDRYTDQLESLQLQIKEEGQKSVERVFELAINAKSIWKSGSTEEQVATLKKVCSNPVLGGLTLQYQLQKPFELLARMKKDSKWRR
;
A
#
# COMPACT_ATOMS: atom_id res chain seq x y z
N GLN A 1 -29.81 -11.50 39.04
CA GLN A 1 -29.19 -10.81 40.20
C GLN A 1 -28.08 -11.71 40.72
N PHE A 2 -26.82 -11.45 40.35
CA PHE A 2 -25.67 -12.22 40.85
C PHE A 2 -24.54 -11.27 41.26
N LEU A 3 -24.80 -10.49 42.31
CA LEU A 3 -23.78 -9.76 43.06
C LEU A 3 -24.30 -9.64 44.50
N SER A 4 -24.21 -10.71 45.29
CA SER A 4 -24.59 -10.63 46.71
C SER A 4 -23.58 -11.17 47.71
N LYS A 5 -22.49 -11.82 47.32
CA LYS A 5 -21.34 -12.11 48.21
C LYS A 5 -20.08 -12.14 47.37
N GLY A 6 -19.05 -11.37 47.74
CA GLY A 6 -17.80 -11.16 47.01
C GLY A 6 -16.89 -12.38 46.89
N THR A 7 -17.40 -13.46 46.34
CA THR A 7 -16.66 -14.63 45.91
C THR A 7 -17.27 -15.06 44.58
N ILE A 8 -16.58 -14.74 43.49
CA ILE A 8 -16.93 -15.25 42.17
C ILE A 8 -16.81 -16.77 42.24
N ASP A 9 -17.84 -17.48 41.81
CA ASP A 9 -17.81 -18.94 41.68
C ASP A 9 -16.67 -19.30 40.72
N GLU A 10 -15.73 -20.13 41.16
CA GLU A 10 -14.49 -20.42 40.44
C GLU A 10 -14.76 -20.97 39.03
N LYS A 11 -15.89 -21.67 38.88
CA LYS A 11 -16.38 -22.13 37.59
C LYS A 11 -16.81 -20.99 36.68
N ALA A 12 -17.56 -20.01 37.19
CA ALA A 12 -17.98 -18.83 36.42
C ALA A 12 -16.78 -17.94 36.06
N TYR A 13 -15.76 -17.88 36.92
CA TYR A 13 -14.51 -17.19 36.62
C TYR A 13 -13.76 -17.88 35.48
N GLN A 14 -13.62 -19.21 35.54
CA GLN A 14 -12.95 -19.97 34.49
C GLN A 14 -13.69 -19.86 33.15
N GLU A 15 -15.02 -19.94 33.14
CA GLU A 15 -15.83 -19.74 31.93
C GLU A 15 -15.65 -18.34 31.33
N GLN A 16 -15.49 -17.30 32.16
CA GLN A 16 -15.18 -15.95 31.67
C GLN A 16 -13.76 -15.83 31.14
N MET A 17 -12.79 -16.49 31.76
CA MET A 17 -11.41 -16.47 31.30
C MET A 17 -11.26 -17.20 29.96
N ASP A 18 -11.86 -18.39 29.84
CA ASP A 18 -11.87 -19.16 28.60
C ASP A 18 -12.55 -18.37 27.46
N TYR A 19 -13.62 -17.63 27.78
CA TYR A 19 -14.27 -16.73 26.81
C TYR A 19 -13.32 -15.60 26.37
N ILE A 20 -12.61 -14.96 27.30
CA ILE A 20 -11.68 -13.88 27.00
C ILE A 20 -10.53 -14.41 26.13
N ASP A 21 -9.93 -15.54 26.50
CA ASP A 21 -8.84 -16.16 25.76
C ASP A 21 -9.27 -16.51 24.31
N HIS A 22 -10.48 -17.04 24.13
CA HIS A 22 -11.04 -17.30 22.80
C HIS A 22 -11.29 -16.04 21.97
N GLU A 23 -11.71 -14.94 22.60
CA GLU A 23 -11.89 -13.67 21.90
C GLU A 23 -10.54 -13.05 21.52
N GLU A 24 -9.52 -13.15 22.38
CA GLU A 24 -8.15 -12.70 22.09
C GLU A 24 -7.54 -13.46 20.91
N ASP A 25 -7.67 -14.78 20.88
CA ASP A 25 -7.24 -15.61 19.75
C ASP A 25 -7.95 -15.19 18.46
N ARG A 26 -9.28 -15.00 18.52
CA ARG A 26 -10.08 -14.59 17.36
C ARG A 26 -9.62 -13.23 16.82
N TYR A 27 -9.35 -12.26 17.69
CA TYR A 27 -8.89 -10.95 17.25
C TYR A 27 -7.47 -11.00 16.67
N THR A 28 -6.62 -11.87 17.21
CA THR A 28 -5.25 -12.09 16.70
C THR A 28 -5.29 -12.67 15.29
N ASP A 29 -6.10 -13.70 15.05
CA ASP A 29 -6.31 -14.29 13.72
C ASP A 29 -6.86 -13.27 12.71
N GLN A 30 -7.79 -12.42 13.16
CA GLN A 30 -8.33 -11.35 12.33
C GLN A 30 -7.25 -10.33 11.96
N LEU A 31 -6.37 -9.97 12.89
CA LEU A 31 -5.26 -9.04 12.61
C LEU A 31 -4.25 -9.65 11.63
N GLU A 32 -3.89 -10.93 11.78
CA GLU A 32 -2.99 -11.60 10.86
C GLU A 32 -3.57 -11.69 9.44
N SER A 33 -4.85 -12.07 9.32
CA SER A 33 -5.52 -12.16 8.02
C SER A 33 -5.61 -10.80 7.31
N LEU A 34 -5.91 -9.72 8.05
CA LEU A 34 -5.92 -8.36 7.52
C LEU A 34 -4.52 -7.91 7.08
N GLN A 35 -3.47 -8.23 7.83
CA GLN A 35 -2.09 -7.92 7.44
C GLN A 35 -1.69 -8.64 6.14
N LEU A 36 -2.08 -9.91 5.99
CA LEU A 36 -1.83 -10.68 4.77
C LEU A 36 -2.53 -10.07 3.56
N GLN A 37 -3.80 -9.66 3.72
CA GLN A 37 -4.56 -8.99 2.66
C GLN A 37 -3.94 -7.64 2.26
N ILE A 38 -3.58 -6.81 3.24
CA ILE A 38 -2.89 -5.53 2.98
C ILE A 38 -1.59 -5.75 2.22
N LYS A 39 -0.83 -6.79 2.59
CA LYS A 39 0.42 -7.14 1.91
C LYS A 39 0.17 -7.61 0.47
N GLU A 40 -0.83 -8.45 0.24
CA GLU A 40 -1.17 -8.96 -1.08
C GLU A 40 -1.69 -7.86 -2.01
N GLU A 41 -2.58 -7.00 -1.53
CA GLU A 41 -3.10 -5.85 -2.28
C GLU A 41 -2.00 -4.82 -2.58
N GLY A 42 -1.15 -4.55 -1.58
CA GLY A 42 0.03 -3.70 -1.74
C GLY A 42 0.96 -4.24 -2.83
N GLN A 43 1.23 -5.56 -2.82
CA GLN A 43 2.07 -6.21 -3.82
C GLN A 43 1.48 -6.10 -5.23
N LYS A 44 0.18 -6.40 -5.40
CA LYS A 44 -0.52 -6.24 -6.69
C LYS A 44 -0.47 -4.80 -7.20
N SER A 45 -0.58 -3.82 -6.31
CA SER A 45 -0.47 -2.41 -6.68
C SER A 45 0.95 -2.06 -7.15
N VAL A 46 1.99 -2.58 -6.50
CA VAL A 46 3.38 -2.37 -6.90
C VAL A 46 3.67 -3.01 -8.26
N GLU A 47 3.20 -4.24 -8.49
CA GLU A 47 3.34 -4.94 -9.77
C GLU A 47 2.71 -4.14 -10.92
N ARG A 48 1.47 -3.68 -10.76
CA ARG A 48 0.78 -2.84 -11.75
C ARG A 48 1.53 -1.53 -12.03
N VAL A 49 2.04 -0.87 -11.00
CA VAL A 49 2.81 0.38 -11.16
C VAL A 49 4.11 0.12 -11.93
N PHE A 50 4.74 -1.02 -11.71
CA PHE A 50 5.95 -1.42 -12.44
C PHE A 50 5.65 -1.73 -13.91
N GLU A 51 4.57 -2.45 -14.19
CA GLU A 51 4.09 -2.71 -15.55
C GLU A 51 3.76 -1.41 -16.30
N LEU A 52 3.08 -0.46 -15.64
CA LEU A 52 2.80 0.87 -16.21
C LEU A 52 4.10 1.61 -16.56
N ALA A 53 5.13 1.52 -15.72
CA ALA A 53 6.43 2.14 -15.99
C ALA A 53 7.18 1.45 -17.15
N ILE A 54 7.10 0.13 -17.26
CA ILE A 54 7.66 -0.62 -18.40
C ILE A 54 6.97 -0.19 -19.70
N ASN A 55 5.63 -0.13 -19.69
CA ASN A 55 4.84 0.26 -20.85
C ASN A 55 5.14 1.70 -21.27
N ALA A 56 5.20 2.64 -20.31
CA ALA A 56 5.56 4.03 -20.58
C ALA A 56 6.96 4.14 -21.20
N LYS A 57 7.93 3.36 -20.72
CA LYS A 57 9.29 3.31 -21.29
C LYS A 57 9.32 2.73 -22.69
N SER A 58 8.51 1.71 -22.96
CA SER A 58 8.37 1.11 -24.29
C SER A 58 7.84 2.16 -25.28
N ILE A 59 6.71 2.77 -24.95
CA ILE A 59 6.06 3.82 -25.76
C ILE A 59 7.02 4.99 -25.99
N TRP A 60 7.79 5.41 -24.98
CA TRP A 60 8.77 6.48 -25.15
C TRP A 60 9.84 6.14 -26.21
N LYS A 61 10.28 4.88 -26.26
CA LYS A 61 11.35 4.43 -27.16
C LYS A 61 10.86 4.15 -28.59
N SER A 62 9.66 3.61 -28.74
CA SER A 62 9.15 3.13 -30.04
C SER A 62 8.00 3.98 -30.59
N GLY A 63 7.40 4.85 -29.79
CA GLY A 63 6.27 5.67 -30.18
C GLY A 63 6.67 6.94 -30.93
N SER A 64 5.72 7.45 -31.71
CA SER A 64 5.77 8.74 -32.38
C SER A 64 5.84 9.91 -31.39
N THR A 65 6.22 11.09 -31.87
CA THR A 65 6.29 12.32 -31.06
C THR A 65 4.97 12.62 -30.33
N GLU A 66 3.83 12.34 -30.97
CA GLU A 66 2.50 12.53 -30.38
C GLU A 66 2.26 11.57 -29.20
N GLU A 67 2.66 10.31 -29.33
CA GLU A 67 2.55 9.30 -28.29
C GLU A 67 3.50 9.59 -27.11
N GLN A 68 4.69 10.12 -27.40
CA GLN A 68 5.62 10.59 -26.39
C GLN A 68 5.04 11.74 -25.57
N VAL A 69 4.41 12.74 -26.22
CA VAL A 69 3.74 13.85 -25.54
C VAL A 69 2.54 13.37 -24.73
N ALA A 70 1.73 12.46 -25.28
CA ALA A 70 0.61 11.87 -24.55
C ALA A 70 1.07 11.09 -23.32
N THR A 71 2.21 10.40 -23.42
CA THR A 71 2.84 9.69 -22.29
C THR A 71 3.33 10.67 -21.23
N LEU A 72 3.99 11.76 -21.63
CA LEU A 72 4.43 12.81 -20.69
C LEU A 72 3.26 13.44 -19.93
N LYS A 73 2.12 13.68 -20.59
CA LYS A 73 0.91 14.19 -19.93
C LYS A 73 0.35 13.24 -18.86
N LYS A 74 0.56 11.93 -19.01
CA LYS A 74 0.12 10.91 -18.04
C LYS A 74 1.11 10.75 -16.89
N VAL A 75 2.41 10.86 -17.16
CA VAL A 75 3.47 10.63 -16.19
C VAL A 75 3.78 11.89 -15.36
N CYS A 76 3.66 13.06 -15.98
CA CYS A 76 3.96 14.34 -15.36
C CYS A 76 2.67 15.08 -14.95
N SER A 77 2.73 15.79 -13.84
CA SER A 77 1.73 16.73 -13.35
C SER A 77 2.23 18.16 -13.50
N ASN A 78 1.29 19.08 -13.71
CA ASN A 78 1.49 20.53 -13.71
C ASN A 78 2.75 20.99 -14.46
N PRO A 79 2.92 20.65 -15.76
CA PRO A 79 4.04 21.14 -16.53
C PRO A 79 3.93 22.66 -16.70
N VAL A 80 4.91 23.41 -16.19
CA VAL A 80 5.00 24.86 -16.33
C VAL A 80 6.20 25.20 -17.21
N LEU A 81 5.97 26.04 -18.23
CA LEU A 81 7.03 26.59 -19.08
C LEU A 81 7.68 27.78 -18.37
N GLY A 82 8.87 27.54 -17.79
CA GLY A 82 9.74 28.58 -17.28
C GLY A 82 10.71 29.03 -18.38
N GLY A 83 10.23 29.84 -19.33
CA GLY A 83 11.04 30.27 -20.48
C GLY A 83 11.44 29.11 -21.38
N LEU A 84 12.74 28.78 -21.42
CA LEU A 84 13.31 27.67 -22.21
C LEU A 84 13.27 26.31 -21.48
N THR A 85 12.88 26.28 -20.20
CA THR A 85 12.93 25.06 -19.38
C THR A 85 11.52 24.61 -19.00
N LEU A 86 11.25 23.31 -19.18
CA LEU A 86 10.01 22.69 -18.74
C LEU A 86 10.17 22.23 -17.29
N GLN A 87 9.48 22.89 -16.37
CA GLN A 87 9.36 22.41 -14.99
C GLN A 87 8.20 21.43 -14.91
N TYR A 88 8.45 20.24 -14.35
CA TYR A 88 7.43 19.21 -14.22
C TYR A 88 7.57 18.50 -12.87
N GLN A 89 6.44 18.01 -12.38
CA GLN A 89 6.40 17.09 -11.24
C GLN A 89 5.97 15.72 -11.73
N LEU A 90 6.47 14.64 -11.13
CA LEU A 90 6.00 13.30 -11.45
C LEU A 90 4.69 13.02 -10.72
N GLN A 91 3.76 12.30 -11.35
CA GLN A 91 2.57 11.82 -10.67
C GLN A 91 2.89 10.73 -9.64
N LYS A 92 2.01 10.56 -8.64
CA LYS A 92 2.30 9.81 -7.41
C LYS A 92 2.59 8.30 -7.51
N PRO A 93 2.36 7.54 -8.60
CA PRO A 93 3.02 6.23 -8.73
C PRO A 93 4.46 6.36 -9.26
N PHE A 94 4.70 7.24 -10.24
CA PHE A 94 6.01 7.41 -10.88
C PHE A 94 7.01 8.15 -10.01
N GLU A 95 6.55 9.09 -9.18
CA GLU A 95 7.39 9.78 -8.20
C GLU A 95 7.98 8.81 -7.18
N LEU A 96 7.14 7.90 -6.66
CA LEU A 96 7.58 6.86 -5.74
C LEU A 96 8.63 5.97 -6.39
N LEU A 97 8.40 5.50 -7.62
CA LEU A 97 9.39 4.72 -8.37
C LEU A 97 10.72 5.48 -8.61
N ALA A 98 10.63 6.77 -8.92
CA ALA A 98 11.81 7.61 -9.14
C ALA A 98 12.62 7.82 -7.85
N ARG A 99 11.92 7.95 -6.71
CA ARG A 99 12.56 7.92 -5.39
C ARG A 99 13.15 6.53 -5.13
N MET A 100 12.41 5.46 -5.44
CA MET A 100 12.81 4.05 -5.32
C MET A 100 14.11 3.69 -6.07
N LYS A 101 14.43 4.40 -7.14
CA LYS A 101 15.69 4.20 -7.86
C LYS A 101 16.91 4.82 -7.16
N LYS A 102 16.71 5.84 -6.31
CA LYS A 102 17.81 6.62 -5.71
C LYS A 102 18.38 6.00 -4.44
N ASP A 103 17.64 5.13 -3.75
CA ASP A 103 18.07 4.51 -2.50
C ASP A 103 18.34 3.02 -2.75
N SER A 104 19.62 2.64 -2.72
CA SER A 104 20.09 1.27 -2.98
C SER A 104 19.59 0.25 -1.95
N LYS A 105 19.06 0.73 -0.82
CA LYS A 105 18.68 -0.09 0.35
C LYS A 105 17.38 -0.89 0.19
N TRP A 106 16.54 -0.58 -0.80
CA TRP A 106 15.24 -1.28 -0.96
C TRP A 106 15.33 -2.64 -1.66
N ARG A 107 16.54 -3.09 -2.06
CA ARG A 107 16.77 -4.44 -2.62
C ARG A 107 17.08 -5.51 -1.55
N ARG A 108 16.93 -5.19 -0.26
CA ARG A 108 17.12 -6.14 0.84
C ARG A 108 15.83 -6.38 1.58
#